data_AF-R0MEV9-F1
#
_entry.id   AF-R0MEV9-F1
#
_cell.length_a   1.000
_cell.length_b   1.000
_cell.length_c   1.000
_cell.angle_alpha   90.00
_cell.angle_beta   90.00
_cell.angle_gamma   90.00
#
_symmetry.space_group_name_H-M   'P 1'
#
loop_
_entity.id
_entity.type
_entity.pdbx_description
1 polymer ?
#
loop_
_entity_poly.entity_id
_entity_poly.type
_entity_poly.pdbx_seq_one_letter_code
_entity_poly.pdbx_strand_id
1 'polypeptide(L)'
;MSKRRLLRMKKEYLIKKEQEYKEKELESKKSKVLDCLDTTTKLSYDLRKEGKNILEEIIYNQKLEDVDYRLPKILVTTSKDPSSKLIPFANIFH
;
A
#
# COMPACT_ATOMS: atom_id res chain seq x y z
N MET A 1 10.36 20.93 -9.88
CA MET A 1 11.03 19.76 -9.27
C MET A 1 12.25 19.39 -10.10
N SER A 2 13.45 19.34 -9.53
CA SER A 2 14.67 18.94 -10.28
C SER A 2 14.59 17.45 -10.67
N LYS A 3 15.05 17.08 -11.88
CA LYS A 3 15.06 15.69 -12.39
C LYS A 3 15.75 14.73 -11.40
N ARG A 4 16.79 15.18 -10.70
CA ARG A 4 17.50 14.40 -9.66
C ARG A 4 16.59 14.06 -8.47
N ARG A 5 15.78 15.02 -8.01
CA ARG A 5 14.82 14.80 -6.92
C ARG A 5 13.76 13.78 -7.31
N LEU A 6 13.25 13.83 -8.54
CA LEU A 6 12.23 12.89 -9.02
C LEU A 6 12.78 11.45 -9.08
N LEU A 7 14.00 11.27 -9.59
CA LEU A 7 14.66 9.95 -9.61
C LEU A 7 14.90 9.41 -8.20
N ARG A 8 15.32 10.27 -7.26
CA ARG A 8 15.49 9.88 -5.86
C ARG A 8 14.17 9.43 -5.24
N MET A 9 13.11 10.23 -5.37
CA MET A 9 11.77 9.91 -4.88
C MET A 9 11.25 8.59 -5.46
N LYS A 10 11.49 8.33 -6.75
CA LYS A 10 11.11 7.07 -7.38
C LYS A 10 11.85 5.89 -6.76
N LYS A 11 13.16 6.01 -6.54
CA LYS A 11 13.96 4.96 -5.88
C LYS A 11 13.48 4.69 -4.46
N GLU A 12 13.26 5.74 -3.67
CA GLU A 12 12.73 5.65 -2.31
C GLU A 12 11.34 4.98 -2.30
N TYR A 13 10.46 5.31 -3.25
CA TYR A 13 9.15 4.68 -3.38
C TYR A 13 9.25 3.17 -3.68
N LEU A 14 10.13 2.75 -4.60
CA LEU A 14 10.30 1.32 -4.87
C LEU A 14 10.76 0.55 -3.63
N ILE A 15 11.72 1.10 -2.88
CA ILE A 15 12.20 0.49 -1.63
C ILE A 15 11.07 0.37 -0.61
N LYS A 16 10.29 1.44 -0.41
CA LYS A 16 9.13 1.41 0.48
C LYS A 16 8.09 0.39 0.04
N LYS A 17 7.84 0.28 -1.26
CA LYS A 17 6.89 -0.69 -1.83
C LYS A 17 7.35 -2.13 -1.61
N GLU A 18 8.64 -2.41 -1.74
CA GLU A 18 9.21 -3.73 -1.43
C GLU A 18 9.05 -4.08 0.06
N GLN A 19 9.24 -3.10 0.95
CA GLN A 19 8.99 -3.28 2.39
C GLN A 19 7.51 -3.55 2.67
N GLU A 20 6.61 -2.79 2.04
CA GLU A 20 5.16 -2.97 2.16
C GLU A 20 4.71 -4.39 1.77
N TYR A 21 5.29 -4.98 0.72
CA TYR A 21 4.98 -6.37 0.35
C TYR A 21 5.38 -7.37 1.44
N LYS A 22 6.57 -7.20 2.03
CA LYS A 22 7.02 -8.05 3.16
C LYS A 22 6.14 -7.86 4.39
N GLU A 23 5.75 -6.63 4.67
CA GLU A 23 4.84 -6.31 5.77
C GLU A 23 3.45 -6.91 5.56
N LYS A 24 2.91 -6.91 4.34
CA LYS A 24 1.64 -7.58 4.01
C LYS A 24 1.67 -9.09 4.24
N GLU A 25 2.78 -9.74 3.92
CA GLU A 25 2.96 -11.16 4.22
C GLU A 25 2.97 -11.42 5.74
N LEU A 26 3.64 -10.55 6.51
CA LEU A 26 3.61 -10.61 7.97
C LEU A 26 2.21 -10.32 8.53
N GLU A 27 1.48 -9.37 7.95
CA GLU A 27 0.12 -9.03 8.36
C GLU A 27 -0.83 -10.20 8.14
N SER A 28 -0.68 -10.94 7.04
CA SER A 28 -1.43 -12.18 6.81
C SER A 28 -1.10 -13.27 7.85
N LYS A 29 0.12 -13.30 8.38
CA LYS A 29 0.47 -14.20 9.50
C LYS A 29 -0.16 -13.69 10.81
N LYS A 30 -0.13 -12.38 11.07
CA LYS A 30 -0.75 -11.73 12.24
C LYS A 30 -2.24 -12.03 12.32
N SER A 31 -2.97 -11.84 11.21
CA SER A 31 -4.40 -12.13 11.17
C SER A 31 -4.70 -13.58 11.51
N LYS A 32 -3.95 -14.54 10.96
CA LYS A 32 -4.10 -15.97 11.28
C LYS A 32 -3.84 -16.27 12.76
N VAL A 33 -2.86 -15.62 13.38
CA VAL A 33 -2.59 -15.78 14.82
C VAL A 33 -3.78 -15.24 15.63
N LEU A 34 -4.30 -14.07 15.27
CA LEU A 34 -5.47 -13.48 15.91
C LEU A 34 -6.70 -14.39 15.79
N ASP A 35 -6.99 -14.89 14.59
CA ASP A 35 -8.11 -15.82 14.33
C ASP A 35 -7.98 -17.11 15.17
N CYS A 36 -6.75 -17.62 15.34
CA CYS A 36 -6.50 -18.80 16.17
C CYS A 36 -6.73 -18.53 17.67
N LEU A 37 -6.42 -17.32 18.14
CA LEU A 37 -6.68 -16.92 19.53
C LEU A 37 -8.18 -16.82 19.79
N ASP A 38 -8.94 -16.23 18.86
CA ASP A 38 -10.39 -16.08 18.98
C ASP A 38 -11.12 -17.44 18.94
N THR A 39 -10.70 -18.32 18.03
CA THR A 39 -11.32 -19.64 17.84
C THR A 39 -10.80 -20.71 18.80
N THR A 40 -9.82 -20.37 19.65
CA THR A 40 -9.10 -21.32 20.54
C THR A 40 -8.57 -22.56 19.78
N THR A 41 -8.13 -22.37 18.53
CA THR A 41 -7.63 -23.44 17.68
C THR A 41 -6.10 -23.58 17.80
N LYS A 42 -5.58 -24.78 17.48
CA LYS A 42 -4.14 -25.04 17.55
C LYS A 42 -3.42 -24.27 16.45
N LEU A 43 -2.46 -23.41 16.83
CA LEU A 43 -1.61 -22.66 15.90
C LEU A 43 -0.74 -23.59 15.04
N SER A 44 -0.42 -23.19 13.80
CA SER A 44 0.46 -23.98 12.91
C SER A 44 1.88 -24.07 13.48
N TYR A 45 2.63 -25.11 13.08
CA TYR A 45 3.98 -25.35 13.60
C TYR A 45 4.94 -24.18 13.36
N ASP A 46 4.92 -23.60 12.15
CA ASP A 46 5.77 -22.48 11.77
C ASP A 46 5.43 -21.21 12.57
N LEU A 47 4.13 -20.97 12.80
CA LEU A 47 3.64 -19.81 13.53
C LEU A 47 3.85 -19.93 15.04
N ARG A 48 4.03 -21.12 15.62
CA ARG A 48 4.32 -21.27 17.06
C ARG A 48 5.68 -20.72 17.46
N LYS A 49 6.68 -20.83 16.58
CA LYS A 49 8.03 -20.33 16.85
C LYS A 49 8.11 -18.81 16.71
N GLU A 50 7.43 -18.26 15.70
CA GLU A 50 7.38 -16.81 15.43
C GLU A 50 6.30 -16.09 16.25
N GLY A 51 5.31 -16.82 16.79
CA GLY A 51 4.08 -16.28 17.35
C GLY A 51 4.28 -15.38 18.56
N LYS A 52 5.29 -15.63 19.41
CA LYS A 52 5.61 -14.75 20.53
C LYS A 52 6.03 -13.35 20.05
N ASN A 53 6.93 -13.29 19.07
CA ASN A 53 7.40 -12.03 18.51
C ASN A 53 6.27 -11.29 17.78
N ILE A 54 5.44 -12.04 17.04
CA ILE A 54 4.28 -11.50 16.33
C ILE A 54 3.28 -10.87 17.33
N LEU A 55 3.03 -11.53 18.47
CA LEU A 55 2.16 -11.02 19.52
C LEU A 55 2.70 -9.74 20.16
N GLU A 56 3.99 -9.70 20.49
CA GLU A 56 4.63 -8.49 21.01
C GLU A 56 4.53 -7.34 19.99
N GLU A 57 4.75 -7.60 18.71
CA GLU A 57 4.56 -6.60 17.66
C GLU A 57 3.11 -6.09 17.55
N ILE A 58 2.10 -6.97 17.66
CA ILE A 58 0.69 -6.57 17.61
C ILE A 58 0.35 -5.64 18.79
N ILE A 59 0.87 -5.95 19.98
CA ILE A 59 0.58 -5.18 21.20
C ILE A 59 1.23 -3.78 21.14
N TYR A 60 2.48 -3.69 20.67
CA TYR A 60 3.26 -2.46 20.78
C TYR A 60 3.30 -1.61 19.50
N ASN A 61 3.12 -2.19 18.31
CA ASN A 61 3.32 -1.50 17.03
C ASN A 61 2.02 -1.36 16.21
N GLN A 62 0.95 -0.85 16.82
CA GLN A 62 -0.23 -0.43 16.07
C GLN A 62 0.14 0.77 15.18
N LYS A 63 0.28 0.53 13.87
CA LYS A 63 0.53 1.60 12.90
C LYS A 63 -0.76 2.41 12.71
N LEU A 64 -0.65 3.73 12.82
CA LEU A 64 -1.68 4.64 12.33
C LEU A 64 -1.58 4.69 10.81
N GLU A 65 -2.71 4.52 10.11
CA GLU A 65 -2.75 4.69 8.66
C GLU A 65 -2.57 6.17 8.32
N ASP A 66 -1.49 6.50 7.63
CA ASP A 66 -1.30 7.81 7.02
C ASP A 66 -2.22 7.93 5.80
N VAL A 67 -3.49 8.26 6.02
CA VAL A 67 -4.45 8.51 4.95
C VAL A 67 -4.24 9.91 4.39
N ASP A 68 -3.69 10.01 3.18
CA ASP A 68 -3.56 11.26 2.44
C ASP A 68 -4.94 11.72 1.92
N TYR A 69 -5.63 12.59 2.66
CA TYR A 69 -6.96 13.13 2.29
C TYR A 69 -6.96 14.18 1.16
N ARG A 70 -5.84 14.37 0.46
CA ARG A 70 -5.73 15.42 -0.57
C ARG A 70 -6.36 14.95 -1.88
N LEU A 71 -7.38 15.67 -2.34
CA LEU A 71 -7.94 15.45 -3.66
C LEU A 71 -6.86 15.69 -4.75
N PRO A 72 -6.66 14.74 -5.68
CA PRO A 72 -5.65 14.89 -6.73
C PRO A 72 -6.08 15.96 -7.74
N LYS A 73 -5.12 16.80 -8.16
CA LYS A 73 -5.30 17.67 -9.33
C LYS A 73 -4.98 16.86 -10.59
N ILE A 74 -6.00 16.53 -11.36
CA ILE A 74 -5.90 15.70 -12.57
C ILE A 74 -6.00 16.62 -13.79
N LEU A 75 -5.15 16.38 -14.81
CA LEU A 75 -5.22 17.04 -16.11
C LEU A 75 -5.54 15.99 -17.17
N VAL A 76 -6.63 16.20 -17.91
CA VAL A 76 -7.02 15.34 -19.03
C VAL A 76 -6.47 15.95 -20.32
N THR A 77 -5.66 15.20 -21.06
CA THR A 77 -5.09 15.64 -22.34
C THR A 77 -5.40 14.63 -23.45
N THR A 78 -5.56 15.11 -24.68
CA THR A 78 -5.73 14.26 -25.86
C THR A 78 -4.38 13.86 -26.49
N SER A 79 -4.41 13.02 -27.54
CA SER A 79 -3.25 12.74 -28.39
C SER A 79 -2.78 13.98 -29.16
N LYS A 80 -1.63 13.88 -29.85
CA LYS A 80 -1.01 14.98 -30.62
C LYS A 80 -1.96 15.59 -31.66
N ASP A 81 -2.66 14.74 -32.42
CA ASP A 81 -3.62 15.13 -33.46
C ASP A 81 -4.98 14.47 -33.16
N PRO A 82 -5.79 15.07 -32.27
CA PRO A 82 -7.06 14.47 -31.85
C PRO A 82 -8.14 14.62 -32.91
N SER A 83 -9.09 13.68 -32.91
CA SER A 83 -10.27 13.81 -33.76
C SER A 83 -11.19 14.93 -33.25
N SER A 84 -12.00 15.49 -34.14
CA SER A 84 -12.99 16.53 -33.80
C SER A 84 -13.98 16.10 -32.72
N LYS A 85 -14.21 14.78 -32.54
CA LYS A 85 -15.05 14.21 -31.48
C LYS A 85 -14.30 13.95 -30.17
N LEU A 86 -12.98 13.77 -30.21
CA LEU A 86 -12.18 13.45 -29.03
C LEU A 86 -11.96 14.67 -28.14
N ILE A 87 -11.82 15.86 -28.73
CA ILE A 87 -11.70 17.13 -28.00
C ILE A 87 -12.93 17.38 -27.10
N PRO A 88 -14.18 17.39 -27.60
CA PRO A 88 -15.34 17.61 -26.75
C PRO A 88 -15.53 16.49 -25.73
N PHE A 89 -15.17 15.25 -26.07
CA PHE A 89 -15.21 14.14 -25.12
C PHE A 89 -14.25 14.34 -23.93
N ALA A 90 -13.01 14.79 -24.19
CA ALA A 90 -12.04 15.08 -23.13
C ALA A 90 -12.53 16.17 -22.16
N ASN A 91 -13.31 17.13 -22.65
CA ASN A 91 -13.89 18.20 -21.85
C ASN A 91 -15.02 17.75 -20.92
N ILE A 92 -15.62 16.57 -21.14
CA ILE A 92 -16.67 16.03 -20.25
C ILE A 92 -16.10 15.65 -18.88
N PHE A 93 -14.80 15.33 -18.81
CA PHE A 93 -14.12 14.91 -17.59
C PHE A 93 -13.52 16.08 -16.79
N HIS A 94 -13.75 17.31 -17.25
CA HIS A 94 -13.26 18.54 -16.66
C HIS A 94 -14.36 19.24 -15.86
#